data_AF-A0A5D2APY1-F1
#
_entry.id   AF-A0A5D2APY1-F1
#
_cell.length_a   1.000
_cell.length_b   1.000
_cell.length_c   1.000
_cell.angle_alpha   90.00
_cell.angle_beta   90.00
_cell.angle_gamma   90.00
#
_symmetry.space_group_name_H-M   'P 1'
#
loop_
_entity.id
_entity.type
_entity.pdbx_description
1 polymer ?
#
loop_
_entity_poly.entity_id
_entity_poly.type
_entity_poly.pdbx_seq_one_letter_code
_entity_poly.pdbx_strand_id
1 'polypeptide(L)'
;MAIHRSLVIFAIVALMVPAISLTTDFVWAKDKQFFVGDTLVFTYNATFHNVYKVNGDDFQSCTVPSNNSLVFFTGNDTIKLATTGNEWYVCGVIGHCDLGMKLNITVVDGTGPAADPSAA
;
A
#
# COMPACT_ATOMS: atom_id res chain seq x y z
N MET A 1 17.98 4.29 -30.54
CA MET A 1 17.56 5.70 -30.37
C MET A 1 17.03 5.83 -28.95
N ALA A 2 17.92 6.19 -28.01
CA ALA A 2 17.60 6.26 -26.59
C ALA A 2 16.87 7.57 -26.30
N ILE A 3 15.63 7.48 -25.84
CA ILE A 3 14.83 8.66 -25.48
C ILE A 3 15.21 9.05 -24.04
N HIS A 4 15.67 10.28 -23.95
CA HIS A 4 16.38 10.92 -22.86
C HIS A 4 15.51 11.00 -21.59
N ARG A 5 15.86 10.22 -20.55
CA ARG A 5 15.28 10.35 -19.20
C ARG A 5 15.88 11.58 -18.51
N SER A 6 15.38 12.77 -18.83
CA SER A 6 15.58 13.98 -18.03
C SER A 6 14.57 15.04 -18.45
N LEU A 7 13.45 15.11 -17.72
CA LEU A 7 12.66 16.35 -17.63
C LEU A 7 12.40 16.62 -16.15
N VAL A 8 13.34 17.35 -15.55
CA VAL A 8 13.12 18.14 -14.35
C VAL A 8 12.29 19.36 -14.76
N ILE A 9 10.96 19.22 -14.90
CA ILE A 9 9.97 20.31 -15.04
C ILE A 9 8.63 19.68 -14.61
N PHE A 10 7.93 19.98 -13.52
CA PHE A 10 7.56 21.28 -12.93
C PHE A 10 7.36 21.15 -11.41
N ALA A 11 8.02 22.02 -10.65
CA ALA A 11 7.42 22.55 -9.44
C ALA A 11 6.20 23.41 -9.83
N ILE A 12 5.22 23.51 -8.91
CA ILE A 12 3.96 24.27 -9.00
C ILE A 12 2.78 23.49 -9.63
N VAL A 13 2.28 22.50 -8.88
CA VAL A 13 0.83 22.35 -8.63
C VAL A 13 0.62 22.29 -7.12
N ALA A 14 1.18 23.27 -6.42
CA ALA A 14 0.74 23.68 -5.10
C ALA A 14 0.09 25.05 -5.31
N LEU A 15 -1.06 25.29 -4.68
CA LEU A 15 -1.90 26.51 -4.76
C LEU A 15 -3.00 26.49 -5.84
N MET A 16 -4.00 25.60 -5.73
CA MET A 16 -5.43 25.93 -5.91
C MET A 16 -6.38 24.72 -5.89
N VAL A 17 -6.33 23.92 -4.82
CA VAL A 17 -7.49 23.10 -4.44
C VAL A 17 -7.89 23.46 -3.01
N PRO A 18 -8.93 24.28 -2.80
CA PRO A 18 -9.55 24.41 -1.50
C PRO A 18 -10.51 23.23 -1.34
N ALA A 19 -9.96 22.08 -0.99
CA ALA A 19 -10.74 20.96 -0.48
C ALA A 19 -9.93 20.33 0.65
N ILE A 20 -10.34 20.65 1.87
CA ILE A 20 -10.03 19.90 3.07
C ILE A 20 -10.62 18.50 2.86
N SER A 21 -9.90 17.60 2.21
CA SER A 21 -10.25 16.18 2.20
C SER A 21 -9.74 15.58 3.50
N LEU A 22 -10.59 15.62 4.54
CA LEU A 22 -10.44 14.90 5.81
C LEU A 22 -10.55 13.37 5.66
N THR A 23 -10.24 12.84 4.48
CA THR A 23 -10.32 11.42 4.15
C THR A 23 -9.16 11.10 3.20
N THR A 24 -7.93 11.09 3.73
CA THR A 24 -6.82 10.46 3.00
C THR A 24 -6.96 8.96 3.12
N ASP A 25 -7.96 8.40 2.44
CA ASP A 25 -7.81 7.03 1.95
C ASP A 25 -6.55 7.06 1.07
N PHE A 26 -5.59 6.19 1.35
CA PHE A 26 -4.36 6.11 0.55
C PHE A 26 -4.71 5.79 -0.91
N VAL A 27 -4.85 6.84 -1.75
CA VAL A 27 -5.17 6.73 -3.18
C VAL A 27 -4.06 6.02 -3.96
N TRP A 28 -2.87 5.84 -3.35
CA TRP A 28 -1.72 5.18 -3.95
C TRP A 28 -2.04 3.83 -4.60
N ALA A 29 -2.91 3.03 -3.99
CA ALA A 29 -3.25 1.70 -4.49
C ALA A 29 -4.26 1.71 -5.66
N LYS A 30 -4.99 2.81 -5.87
CA LYS A 30 -6.18 2.85 -6.74
C LYS A 30 -5.88 2.46 -8.19
N ASP A 31 -4.72 2.86 -8.70
CA ASP A 31 -4.33 2.63 -10.11
C ASP A 31 -3.23 1.57 -10.23
N LYS A 32 -3.12 0.66 -9.26
CA LYS A 32 -2.12 -0.41 -9.23
C LYS A 32 -2.80 -1.77 -9.30
N GLN A 33 -2.16 -2.69 -10.01
CA GLN A 33 -2.50 -4.10 -9.99
C GLN A 33 -1.43 -4.84 -9.21
N PHE A 34 -1.86 -5.71 -8.30
CA PHE A 34 -0.98 -6.50 -7.43
C PHE A 34 -1.11 -7.97 -7.79
N PHE A 35 0.02 -8.65 -7.92
CA PHE A 35 0.07 -10.04 -8.33
C PHE A 35 0.65 -10.93 -7.24
N VAL A 36 0.28 -12.21 -7.24
CA VAL A 36 0.99 -13.22 -6.44
C VAL A 36 2.47 -13.22 -6.84
N GLY A 37 3.35 -13.09 -5.85
CA GLY A 37 4.80 -12.97 -6.04
C GLY A 37 5.32 -11.55 -5.87
N ASP A 38 4.47 -10.52 -5.99
CA ASP A 38 4.83 -9.14 -5.71
C ASP A 38 5.20 -8.94 -4.23
N THR A 39 5.84 -7.80 -3.96
CA THR A 39 6.28 -7.43 -2.62
C THR A 39 5.85 -6.00 -2.30
N LEU A 40 5.23 -5.82 -1.14
CA LEU A 40 4.99 -4.52 -0.54
C LEU A 40 6.14 -4.16 0.38
N VAL A 41 6.58 -2.90 0.33
CA VAL A 41 7.56 -2.34 1.26
C VAL A 41 6.90 -1.19 2.01
N PHE A 42 6.80 -1.33 3.33
CA PHE A 42 6.30 -0.31 4.23
C PHE A 42 7.48 0.40 4.90
N THR A 43 7.72 1.64 4.53
CA THR A 43 8.73 2.49 5.15
C THR A 43 8.09 3.55 6.02
N TYR A 44 8.43 3.58 7.31
CA TYR A 44 7.85 4.50 8.29
C TYR A 44 8.77 4.71 9.49
N ASN A 45 8.52 5.73 10.30
CA ASN A 45 9.20 5.89 11.58
C ASN A 45 8.61 4.89 12.60
N ALA A 46 9.40 3.86 12.96
CA ALA A 46 8.98 2.77 13.86
C ALA A 46 8.63 3.24 15.28
N THR A 47 9.03 4.46 15.70
CA THR A 47 8.59 5.04 16.97
C THR A 47 7.14 5.50 16.94
N PHE A 48 6.62 5.89 15.76
CA PHE A 48 5.31 6.50 15.62
C PHE A 48 4.30 5.65 14.85
N HIS A 49 4.74 4.64 14.11
CA HIS A 49 3.88 3.82 13.25
C HIS A 49 4.26 2.35 13.33
N ASN A 50 3.33 1.51 12.89
CA ASN A 50 3.48 0.06 12.76
C ASN A 50 2.53 -0.43 11.66
N VAL A 51 2.65 -1.70 11.27
CA VAL A 51 1.77 -2.32 10.28
C VAL A 51 1.22 -3.64 10.82
N TYR A 52 -0.10 -3.74 10.86
CA TYR A 52 -0.83 -4.98 11.13
C TYR A 52 -1.49 -5.46 9.86
N LYS A 53 -1.36 -6.76 9.58
CA LYS A 53 -2.23 -7.46 8.63
C LYS A 53 -3.51 -7.85 9.36
N VAL A 54 -4.66 -7.50 8.79
CA VAL A 54 -5.99 -7.71 9.40
C VAL A 54 -6.96 -8.32 8.40
N ASN A 55 -8.15 -8.71 8.86
CA ASN A 55 -9.26 -9.08 7.98
C ASN A 55 -10.08 -7.83 7.58
N GLY A 56 -11.08 -8.01 6.72
CA GLY A 56 -11.93 -6.91 6.25
C GLY A 56 -12.73 -6.21 7.35
N ASP A 57 -13.28 -6.95 8.32
CA ASP A 57 -14.10 -6.37 9.41
C ASP A 57 -13.23 -5.52 10.36
N ASP A 58 -12.04 -6.01 10.70
CA ASP A 58 -11.05 -5.31 11.50
C ASP A 58 -10.52 -4.07 10.77
N PHE A 59 -10.37 -4.13 9.45
CA PHE A 59 -9.99 -2.97 8.63
C PHE A 59 -11.04 -1.86 8.63
N GLN A 60 -12.33 -2.22 8.58
CA GLN A 60 -13.42 -1.23 8.61
C GLN A 60 -13.59 -0.62 9.99
N SER A 61 -13.44 -1.44 11.04
CA SER A 61 -13.58 -1.01 12.43
C SER A 61 -12.29 -0.45 13.04
N CYS A 62 -11.17 -0.47 12.30
CA CYS A 62 -9.84 -0.13 12.80
C CYS A 62 -9.43 -0.92 14.06
N THR A 63 -9.88 -2.18 14.14
CA THR A 63 -9.57 -3.08 15.24
C THR A 63 -8.21 -3.75 15.02
N VAL A 64 -7.36 -3.69 16.03
CA VAL A 64 -6.07 -4.40 16.04
C VAL A 64 -6.25 -5.76 16.74
N PRO A 65 -5.85 -6.88 16.14
CA PRO A 65 -5.99 -8.20 16.75
C PRO A 65 -5.31 -8.31 18.12
N SER A 66 -6.05 -8.75 19.13
CA SER A 66 -5.56 -8.88 20.52
C SER A 66 -4.55 -10.00 20.71
N ASN A 67 -4.46 -10.94 19.76
CA ASN A 67 -3.54 -12.09 19.82
C ASN A 67 -2.08 -11.72 19.55
N ASN A 68 -1.74 -10.42 19.55
CA ASN A 68 -0.38 -9.92 19.36
C ASN A 68 0.26 -10.45 18.08
N SER A 69 -0.55 -10.71 17.03
CA SER A 69 -0.09 -10.95 15.65
C SER A 69 0.43 -9.64 15.04
N LEU A 70 1.26 -8.94 15.80
CA LEU A 70 2.17 -7.90 15.35
C LEU A 70 3.06 -8.55 14.31
N VAL A 71 2.82 -8.22 13.05
CA VAL A 71 3.62 -8.81 11.98
C VAL A 71 4.84 -7.93 11.66
N PHE A 72 4.72 -6.60 11.80
CA PHE A 72 5.71 -5.65 11.24
C PHE A 72 5.88 -4.37 12.09
N PHE A 73 7.12 -4.10 12.53
CA PHE A 73 7.46 -2.97 13.43
C PHE A 73 8.86 -2.40 13.18
N THR A 74 9.54 -2.78 12.10
CA THR A 74 10.94 -2.35 11.87
C THR A 74 11.03 -0.94 11.28
N GLY A 75 9.93 -0.46 10.67
CA GLY A 75 9.94 0.79 9.92
C GLY A 75 10.48 0.63 8.49
N ASN A 76 10.83 -0.59 8.11
CA ASN A 76 11.16 -0.99 6.74
C ASN A 76 10.74 -2.45 6.52
N ASP A 77 9.43 -2.67 6.60
CA ASP A 77 8.85 -4.00 6.61
C ASP A 77 8.47 -4.45 5.20
N THR A 78 8.86 -5.68 4.87
CA THR A 78 8.69 -6.26 3.52
C THR A 78 7.69 -7.42 3.58
N ILE A 79 6.63 -7.34 2.78
CA ILE A 79 5.55 -8.32 2.75
C ILE A 79 5.43 -8.92 1.35
N LYS A 80 5.65 -10.23 1.23
CA LYS A 80 5.40 -10.96 -0.01
C LYS A 80 3.90 -11.28 -0.14
N LEU A 81 3.33 -10.97 -1.31
CA LEU A 81 1.95 -11.33 -1.65
C LEU A 81 1.92 -12.79 -2.11
N ALA A 82 1.50 -13.69 -1.22
CA ALA A 82 1.62 -15.14 -1.43
C ALA A 82 0.37 -15.78 -2.02
N THR A 83 -0.79 -15.13 -1.89
CA THR A 83 -2.09 -15.67 -2.29
C THR A 83 -2.93 -14.59 -2.96
N THR A 84 -3.86 -15.00 -3.82
CA THR A 84 -4.87 -14.12 -4.37
C THR A 84 -5.89 -13.69 -3.34
N GLY A 85 -6.64 -12.65 -3.66
CA GLY A 85 -7.71 -12.11 -2.82
C GLY A 85 -7.36 -10.75 -2.23
N ASN A 86 -8.23 -10.28 -1.35
CA ASN A 86 -8.04 -9.00 -0.69
C ASN A 86 -7.06 -9.14 0.48
N GLU A 87 -6.21 -8.14 0.61
CA GLU A 87 -5.22 -8.01 1.68
C GLU A 87 -5.40 -6.65 2.35
N TRP A 88 -5.51 -6.65 3.68
CA TRP A 88 -5.79 -5.45 4.47
C TRP A 88 -4.69 -5.19 5.48
N TYR A 89 -4.25 -3.94 5.55
CA TYR A 89 -3.21 -3.48 6.44
C TYR A 89 -3.62 -2.19 7.15
N VAL A 90 -3.32 -2.07 8.44
CA VAL A 90 -3.63 -0.89 9.26
C VAL A 90 -2.44 -0.48 10.11
N CYS A 91 -2.34 0.81 10.44
CA CYS A 91 -1.54 1.26 11.57
C CYS A 91 -2.37 1.14 12.86
N GLY A 92 -1.84 0.42 13.84
CA GLY A 92 -2.50 0.17 15.13
C GLY A 92 -2.25 1.23 16.21
N VAL A 93 -1.55 2.32 15.88
CA VAL A 93 -1.41 3.46 16.80
C VAL A 93 -2.74 4.19 16.89
N ILE A 94 -3.16 4.54 18.11
CA ILE A 94 -4.48 5.11 18.41
C ILE A 94 -4.77 6.30 17.48
N GLY A 95 -5.92 6.23 16.78
CA GLY A 95 -6.40 7.25 15.85
C GLY A 95 -5.78 7.24 14.45
N HIS A 96 -4.65 6.55 14.23
CA HIS A 96 -3.99 6.58 12.91
C HIS A 96 -4.83 5.88 11.83
N CYS A 97 -5.37 4.69 12.11
CA CYS A 97 -6.23 3.98 11.16
C CYS A 97 -7.51 4.76 10.84
N ASP A 98 -8.17 5.33 11.85
CA ASP A 98 -9.41 6.12 11.68
C ASP A 98 -9.19 7.38 10.84
N LEU A 99 -7.99 7.95 10.92
CA LEU A 99 -7.54 9.09 10.10
C LEU A 99 -7.05 8.67 8.69
N GLY A 100 -7.24 7.41 8.30
CA GLY A 100 -6.95 6.91 6.96
C GLY A 100 -5.61 6.20 6.81
N MET A 101 -4.86 5.96 7.90
CA MET A 101 -3.60 5.21 7.82
C MET A 101 -3.83 3.70 7.67
N LYS A 102 -4.41 3.29 6.54
CA LYS A 102 -4.80 1.92 6.22
C LYS A 102 -4.75 1.63 4.72
N LEU A 103 -4.36 0.42 4.34
CA LEU A 103 -4.23 -0.02 2.94
C LEU A 103 -5.09 -1.27 2.71
N ASN A 104 -5.92 -1.22 1.68
CA ASN A 104 -6.61 -2.39 1.11
C ASN A 104 -6.14 -2.57 -0.33
N ILE A 105 -5.72 -3.77 -0.69
CA ILE A 105 -5.36 -4.15 -2.06
C ILE A 105 -6.07 -5.44 -2.45
N THR A 106 -6.25 -5.65 -3.75
CA THR A 106 -6.68 -6.93 -4.32
C THR A 106 -5.52 -7.54 -5.09
N VAL A 107 -5.13 -8.75 -4.69
CA VAL A 107 -4.07 -9.53 -5.32
C VAL A 107 -4.70 -10.51 -6.31
N VAL A 108 -4.21 -10.49 -7.54
CA VAL A 108 -4.63 -11.42 -8.61
C VAL A 108 -3.52 -12.43 -8.92
N ASP A 109 -3.84 -13.51 -9.62
CA ASP A 109 -2.85 -14.53 -9.95
C ASP A 109 -1.74 -13.97 -10.84
N GLY A 110 -0.50 -14.36 -10.54
CA GLY A 110 0.72 -13.87 -11.19
C GLY A 110 0.94 -14.33 -12.63
N THR A 111 -0.05 -14.95 -13.27
CA THR A 111 -0.05 -15.09 -14.73
C THR A 111 -0.41 -13.74 -15.36
N GLY A 112 0.52 -12.79 -15.31
CA GLY A 112 0.52 -11.71 -16.31
C GLY A 112 0.56 -12.32 -17.73
N PRO A 113 0.26 -11.56 -18.80
CA PRO A 113 0.37 -12.08 -20.16
C PRO A 113 1.74 -12.75 -20.31
N ALA A 114 1.74 -14.03 -20.69
CA ALA A 114 2.97 -14.76 -20.92
C ALA A 114 3.88 -13.88 -21.78
N ALA A 115 5.14 -13.68 -21.34
CA ALA A 115 6.14 -13.12 -22.22
C ALA A 115 6.12 -13.98 -23.49
N ASP A 116 5.78 -13.35 -24.60
CA ASP A 116 5.69 -14.01 -25.90
C ASP A 116 7.05 -14.66 -26.20
N PRO A 117 7.14 -15.99 -26.38
CA PRO A 117 8.39 -16.65 -26.77
C PRO A 117 8.88 -16.22 -28.15
N SER A 118 8.11 -15.40 -28.89
CA SER A 118 8.45 -14.96 -30.24
C SER A 118 9.47 -13.81 -30.33
N ALA A 119 10.04 -13.33 -29.23
CA ALA A 119 11.19 -12.43 -29.26
C ALA A 119 12.51 -13.21 -29.08
N ALA A 120 12.78 -14.10 -30.03
CA ALA A 120 14.10 -14.71 -30.27
C ALA A 120 14.77 -14.03 -31.47
#